data_AF-X1Q4E8-F1
#
_entry.id   AF-X1Q4E8-F1
#
_cell.length_a   1.000
_cell.length_b   1.000
_cell.length_c   1.000
_cell.angle_alpha   90.00
_cell.angle_beta   90.00
_cell.angle_gamma   90.00
#
_symmetry.space_group_name_H-M   'P 1'
#
loop_
_entity.id
_entity.type
_entity.pdbx_description
1 polymer ?
#
loop_
_entity_poly.entity_id
_entity_poly.type
_entity_poly.pdbx_seq_one_letter_code
_entity_poly.pdbx_strand_id
1 'polypeptide(L)'
;INMDKGTIECWIKPNFGSDDPFTHPVWNFWDTHGLFLVFLELGLLRLYIVHEGGTFTIQSVEAFNANDLLHLAVTWDREGNDINGNKTVVLYRDNVEIASSVTIWNASPGIATNLQILHRVGTFDV
;
A
#
# COMPACT_ATOMS: atom_id res chain seq x y z
N ILE A 1 -14.03 -2.89 -3.92
CA ILE A 1 -12.73 -3.53 -4.25
C ILE A 1 -12.77 -4.93 -3.63
N ASN A 2 -12.03 -5.93 -4.10
CA ASN A 2 -11.97 -7.24 -3.44
C ASN A 2 -10.51 -7.64 -3.17
N MET A 3 -10.31 -8.65 -2.33
CA MET A 3 -8.97 -9.15 -1.97
C MET A 3 -8.37 -10.10 -3.01
N ASP A 4 -9.14 -10.49 -4.03
CA ASP A 4 -8.69 -11.45 -5.04
C ASP A 4 -7.83 -10.78 -6.11
N LYS A 5 -8.27 -9.61 -6.60
CA LYS A 5 -7.60 -8.89 -7.67
C LYS A 5 -7.96 -7.41 -7.67
N GLY A 6 -6.97 -6.58 -8.01
CA GLY A 6 -7.24 -5.18 -8.31
C GLY A 6 -5.99 -4.33 -8.46
N THR A 7 -6.24 -3.06 -8.73
CA THR A 7 -5.23 -2.01 -8.76
C THR A 7 -5.78 -0.78 -8.06
N ILE A 8 -4.95 -0.15 -7.22
CA ILE A 8 -5.19 1.19 -6.67
C ILE A 8 -4.03 2.07 -7.12
N GLU A 9 -4.35 3.24 -7.66
CA GLU A 9 -3.41 4.25 -8.14
C GLU A 9 -3.71 5.59 -7.48
N CYS A 10 -2.67 6.30 -7.03
CA CYS A 10 -2.82 7.64 -6.48
C CYS A 10 -1.58 8.52 -6.69
N TRP A 11 -1.81 9.83 -6.72
CA TRP A 11 -0.76 10.84 -6.61
C TRP A 11 -0.76 11.39 -5.19
N ILE A 12 0.42 11.46 -4.58
CA ILE A 12 0.61 12.00 -3.23
C ILE A 12 1.83 12.90 -3.18
N LYS A 13 1.74 13.98 -2.39
CA LYS A 13 2.85 14.88 -2.11
C LYS A 13 3.07 14.95 -0.59
N PRO A 14 3.87 14.05 0.00
CA PRO A 14 4.13 14.06 1.44
C PRO A 14 4.82 15.35 1.86
N ASN A 15 4.46 15.92 3.02
CA ASN A 15 5.19 17.04 3.62
C ASN A 15 6.20 16.60 4.69
N PHE A 16 6.37 15.28 4.85
CA PHE A 16 7.35 14.61 5.70
C PHE A 16 8.35 13.84 4.82
N GLY A 17 9.48 13.42 5.37
CA GLY A 17 10.53 12.69 4.65
C GLY A 17 11.20 11.64 5.51
N SER A 18 12.43 11.23 5.15
CA SER A 18 13.20 10.20 5.86
C SER A 18 13.52 10.51 7.32
N ASP A 19 13.38 11.77 7.74
CA ASP A 19 13.73 12.18 9.10
C ASP A 19 12.51 12.23 10.03
N ASP A 20 11.31 11.92 9.49
CA ASP A 20 10.07 11.89 10.26
C ASP A 20 9.94 10.55 11.02
N PRO A 21 9.77 10.58 12.36
CA PRO A 21 9.70 9.38 13.18
C PRO A 21 8.30 8.74 13.21
N PHE A 22 7.32 9.31 12.50
CA PHE A 22 5.95 8.84 12.52
C PHE A 22 5.60 7.99 11.31
N THR A 23 4.67 7.05 11.53
CA THR A 23 4.01 6.33 10.44
C THR A 23 2.84 7.15 9.92
N HIS A 24 2.77 7.33 8.61
CA HIS A 24 1.73 8.11 7.94
C HIS A 24 0.90 7.21 7.03
N PRO A 25 -0.39 6.99 7.32
CA PRO A 25 -1.24 6.19 6.45
C PRO A 25 -1.50 6.92 5.13
N VAL A 26 -1.52 6.18 4.02
CA VAL A 26 -1.86 6.70 2.69
C VAL A 26 -3.33 6.37 2.38
N TRP A 27 -3.63 5.08 2.34
CA TRP A 27 -4.98 4.57 2.17
C TRP A 27 -5.09 3.19 2.80
N ASN A 28 -6.31 2.82 3.18
CA ASN A 28 -6.66 1.46 3.52
C ASN A 28 -7.87 1.02 2.70
N PHE A 29 -7.94 -0.26 2.46
CA PHE A 29 -9.11 -0.95 1.98
C PHE A 29 -9.33 -2.11 2.93
N TRP A 30 -10.27 -1.97 3.87
CA TRP A 30 -10.31 -2.84 5.05
C TRP A 30 -11.73 -3.04 5.59
N ASP A 31 -11.98 -4.25 6.10
CA ASP A 31 -13.06 -4.55 7.04
C ASP A 31 -12.57 -5.53 8.12
N THR A 32 -12.52 -6.84 7.82
CA THR A 32 -11.78 -7.85 8.63
C THR A 32 -10.45 -8.24 7.96
N HIS A 33 -10.42 -8.16 6.63
CA HIS A 33 -9.29 -8.45 5.77
C HIS A 33 -9.13 -7.26 4.82
N GLY A 34 -7.93 -7.04 4.30
CA GLY A 34 -7.67 -5.82 3.57
C GLY A 34 -6.24 -5.57 3.16
N LEU A 35 -6.07 -4.48 2.43
CA LEU A 35 -4.77 -3.89 2.10
C LEU A 35 -4.64 -2.55 2.82
N PHE A 36 -3.47 -2.27 3.36
CA PHE A 36 -3.18 -1.01 4.04
C PHE A 36 -1.80 -0.50 3.64
N LEU A 37 -1.77 0.67 3.00
CA LEU A 37 -0.55 1.32 2.56
C LEU A 37 -0.17 2.45 3.51
N VAL A 38 1.07 2.42 3.99
CA VAL A 38 1.62 3.42 4.90
C VAL A 38 3.02 3.81 4.49
N PHE A 39 3.38 5.06 4.79
CA PHE A 39 4.77 5.44 4.96
C PHE A 39 5.19 5.13 6.40
N LEU A 40 6.27 4.40 6.57
CA LEU A 40 6.88 4.14 7.86
C LEU A 40 7.81 5.29 8.26
N GLU A 41 8.31 5.20 9.50
CA GLU A 41 9.54 5.87 9.89
C GLU A 41 10.63 5.68 8.83
N LEU A 42 11.46 6.70 8.62
CA LEU A 42 12.51 6.71 7.60
C LEU A 42 12.04 6.81 6.15
N GLY A 43 10.75 7.08 5.92
CA GLY A 43 10.22 7.36 4.59
C GLY A 43 10.14 6.12 3.70
N LEU A 44 10.03 4.93 4.28
CA LEU A 44 9.82 3.69 3.51
C LEU A 44 8.32 3.44 3.30
N LEU A 45 7.94 2.95 2.14
CA LEU A 45 6.55 2.61 1.84
C LEU A 45 6.32 1.13 2.15
N ARG A 46 5.33 0.83 2.99
CA ARG A 46 4.95 -0.54 3.34
C ARG A 46 3.48 -0.79 3.05
N LEU A 47 3.23 -1.91 2.38
CA LEU A 47 1.89 -2.45 2.18
C LEU A 47 1.72 -3.64 3.12
N TYR A 48 0.66 -3.59 3.91
CA TYR A 48 0.16 -4.72 4.70
C TYR A 48 -0.95 -5.41 3.91
N ILE A 49 -0.88 -6.72 3.82
CA ILE A 49 -1.92 -7.58 3.26
C ILE A 49 -2.40 -8.47 4.39
N VAL A 50 -3.67 -8.32 4.77
CA VAL A 50 -4.28 -9.08 5.86
C VAL A 50 -5.40 -9.91 5.30
N HIS A 51 -5.32 -11.21 5.57
CA HIS A 51 -6.20 -12.24 5.05
C HIS A 51 -6.47 -13.28 6.14
N GLU A 52 -7.35 -14.23 5.87
CA GLU A 52 -7.79 -15.23 6.87
C GLU A 52 -6.64 -16.08 7.46
N GLY A 53 -5.55 -16.24 6.70
CA GLY A 53 -4.36 -16.99 7.10
C GLY A 53 -3.31 -16.16 7.85
N GLY A 54 -3.52 -14.86 8.03
CA GLY A 54 -2.62 -13.96 8.73
C GLY A 54 -2.29 -12.68 7.97
N THR A 55 -1.12 -12.13 8.28
CA THR A 55 -0.63 -10.87 7.71
C THR A 55 0.73 -11.10 7.09
N PHE A 56 0.94 -10.58 5.89
CA PHE A 56 2.28 -10.39 5.34
C PHE A 56 2.43 -8.97 4.81
N THR A 57 3.68 -8.58 4.56
CA THR A 57 4.00 -7.22 4.13
C THR A 57 4.96 -7.24 2.96
N ILE A 58 4.86 -6.24 2.10
CA ILE A 58 5.92 -5.86 1.16
C ILE A 58 6.34 -4.43 1.47
N GLN A 59 7.60 -4.10 1.22
CA GLN A 59 8.15 -2.80 1.56
C GLN A 59 9.11 -2.32 0.47
N SER A 60 9.08 -1.01 0.20
CA SER A 60 10.09 -0.36 -0.63
C SER A 60 11.48 -0.48 -0.01
N VAL A 61 12.49 -0.51 -0.87
CA VAL A 61 13.90 -0.47 -0.47
C VAL A 61 14.45 0.95 -0.43
N GLU A 62 13.81 1.87 -1.15
CA GLU A 62 14.18 3.28 -1.20
C GLU A 62 13.18 4.13 -0.42
N ALA A 63 13.72 5.14 0.26
CA ALA A 63 12.95 6.17 0.93
C ALA A 63 12.50 7.25 -0.07
N PHE A 64 11.44 7.97 0.27
CA PHE A 64 11.04 9.19 -0.46
C PHE A 64 11.55 10.45 0.26
N ASN A 65 11.63 11.55 -0.49
CA ASN A 65 11.91 12.86 0.06
C ASN A 65 10.61 13.61 0.34
N ALA A 66 10.67 14.52 1.32
CA ALA A 66 9.59 15.45 1.55
C ALA A 66 9.34 16.33 0.32
N ASN A 67 8.07 16.62 0.06
CA ASN A 67 7.54 17.48 -0.99
C ASN A 67 7.74 16.98 -2.44
N ASP A 68 8.25 15.76 -2.65
CA ASP A 68 8.20 15.13 -3.96
C ASP A 68 6.76 14.73 -4.30
N LEU A 69 6.31 15.03 -5.52
CA LEU A 69 5.05 14.47 -6.04
C LEU A 69 5.33 13.05 -6.49
N LEU A 70 4.74 12.08 -5.79
CA LEU A 70 4.90 10.65 -6.04
C LEU A 70 3.66 10.12 -6.73
N HIS A 71 3.85 9.36 -7.81
CA HIS A 71 2.82 8.49 -8.34
C HIS A 71 3.00 7.09 -7.74
N LEU A 72 2.01 6.61 -6.98
CA LEU A 72 2.03 5.30 -6.34
C LEU A 72 0.96 4.40 -6.93
N ALA A 73 1.30 3.14 -7.16
CA ALA A 73 0.32 2.13 -7.53
C ALA A 73 0.57 0.81 -6.78
N VAL A 74 -0.51 0.13 -6.39
CA VAL A 74 -0.49 -1.24 -5.89
C VAL A 74 -1.36 -2.08 -6.80
N THR A 75 -0.79 -3.14 -7.38
CA THR A 75 -1.54 -4.15 -8.14
C THR A 75 -1.43 -5.48 -7.43
N TRP A 76 -2.53 -6.21 -7.31
CA TRP A 76 -2.57 -7.53 -6.70
C TRP A 76 -3.43 -8.50 -7.51
N ASP A 77 -3.01 -9.75 -7.43
CA ASP A 77 -3.74 -10.95 -7.83
C ASP A 77 -3.33 -12.04 -6.83
N ARG A 78 -4.25 -12.49 -5.99
CA ARG A 78 -3.93 -13.42 -4.90
C ARG A 78 -3.30 -14.73 -5.39
N GLU A 79 -3.58 -15.13 -6.63
CA GLU A 79 -3.06 -16.37 -7.24
C GLU A 79 -1.83 -16.12 -8.12
N GLY A 80 -1.55 -14.87 -8.46
CA GLY A 80 -0.40 -14.46 -9.26
C GLY A 80 -0.47 -14.88 -10.73
N ASN A 81 -1.68 -14.99 -11.29
CA ASN A 81 -1.90 -15.39 -12.68
C ASN A 81 -1.78 -14.19 -13.65
N ASP A 82 -2.12 -12.99 -13.18
CA ASP A 82 -2.27 -11.79 -14.02
C ASP A 82 -1.12 -10.78 -13.87
N ILE A 83 -0.09 -11.09 -13.07
CA ILE A 83 1.09 -10.22 -12.88
C ILE A 83 2.35 -10.97 -13.32
N ASN A 84 3.18 -10.31 -14.12
CA ASN A 84 4.42 -10.87 -14.66
C ASN A 84 5.30 -11.52 -13.58
N GLY A 85 5.78 -12.74 -13.86
CA GLY A 85 6.69 -13.47 -12.99
C GLY A 85 6.01 -14.17 -11.81
N ASN A 86 4.72 -14.51 -11.93
CA ASN A 86 3.92 -15.16 -10.89
C ASN A 86 3.82 -14.33 -9.60
N LYS A 87 3.92 -13.00 -9.73
CA LYS A 87 3.82 -12.08 -8.59
C LYS A 87 2.38 -12.01 -8.15
N THR A 88 2.16 -11.99 -6.84
CA THR A 88 0.83 -11.87 -6.26
C THR A 88 0.51 -10.44 -5.87
N VAL A 89 1.53 -9.63 -5.61
CA VAL A 89 1.38 -8.19 -5.35
C VAL A 89 2.64 -7.44 -5.76
N VAL A 90 2.44 -6.23 -6.32
CA VAL A 90 3.51 -5.33 -6.73
C VAL A 90 3.17 -3.92 -6.32
N LEU A 91 4.15 -3.25 -5.74
CA LEU A 91 4.13 -1.83 -5.38
C LEU A 91 5.00 -1.07 -6.38
N TYR A 92 4.43 -0.03 -6.96
CA TYR A 92 5.08 0.83 -7.95
C TYR A 92 5.22 2.25 -7.42
N ARG A 93 6.33 2.89 -7.80
CA ARG A 93 6.56 4.33 -7.71
C ARG A 93 6.93 4.83 -9.10
N ASP A 94 6.21 5.84 -9.61
CA ASP A 94 6.49 6.47 -10.90
C ASP A 94 6.61 5.43 -12.04
N ASN A 95 5.73 4.41 -12.00
CA ASN A 95 5.70 3.25 -12.89
C ASN A 95 6.90 2.28 -12.80
N VAL A 96 7.76 2.44 -11.81
CA VAL A 96 8.87 1.52 -11.49
C VAL A 96 8.47 0.63 -10.32
N GLU A 97 8.67 -0.68 -10.46
CA GLU A 97 8.47 -1.62 -9.37
C GLU A 97 9.50 -1.36 -8.25
N ILE A 98 9.01 -1.14 -7.03
CA ILE A 98 9.83 -0.87 -5.84
C ILE A 98 9.72 -1.96 -4.76
N ALA A 99 8.70 -2.81 -4.84
CA ALA A 99 8.55 -4.01 -4.02
C ALA A 99 7.57 -4.99 -4.66
N SER A 100 7.76 -6.29 -4.42
CA SER A 100 6.81 -7.33 -4.85
C SER A 100 6.84 -8.56 -3.95
N SER A 101 5.84 -9.42 -4.11
CA SER A 101 5.78 -10.74 -3.50
C SER A 101 5.18 -11.76 -4.47
N VAL A 102 5.46 -13.04 -4.19
CA VAL A 102 4.85 -14.22 -4.83
C VAL A 102 4.01 -15.03 -3.82
N THR A 103 3.81 -14.51 -2.61
CA THR A 103 3.02 -15.16 -1.56
C THR A 103 1.55 -15.20 -1.95
N ILE A 104 1.00 -16.39 -2.10
CA ILE A 104 -0.42 -16.62 -2.35
C ILE A 104 -1.19 -16.52 -1.02
N TRP A 105 -2.42 -16.01 -1.07
CA TRP A 105 -3.33 -16.02 0.08
C TRP A 105 -4.72 -16.54 -0.27
N ASN A 106 -5.39 -17.06 0.76
CA ASN A 106 -6.77 -17.56 0.65
C ASN A 106 -7.73 -16.40 0.38
N ALA A 107 -8.74 -16.68 -0.45
CA ALA A 107 -9.85 -15.77 -0.66
C ALA A 107 -10.51 -15.41 0.69
N SER A 108 -10.78 -14.14 0.91
CA SER A 108 -11.51 -13.69 2.09
C SER A 108 -12.99 -13.60 1.74
N PRO A 109 -13.90 -14.30 2.45
CA PRO A 109 -15.35 -14.29 2.14
C PRO A 109 -16.00 -12.93 2.43
N GLY A 110 -15.31 -12.03 3.13
CA GLY A 110 -15.71 -10.64 3.31
C GLY A 110 -15.21 -9.79 2.14
N ILE A 111 -16.15 -9.25 1.36
CA ILE A 111 -15.85 -8.13 0.47
C ILE A 111 -15.50 -6.96 1.40
N ALA A 112 -14.22 -6.58 1.50
CA ALA A 112 -13.94 -5.27 2.06
C ALA A 112 -14.65 -4.24 1.15
N THR A 113 -15.42 -3.34 1.74
CA THR A 113 -16.33 -2.46 0.98
C THR A 113 -15.89 -1.01 1.01
N ASN A 114 -14.97 -0.66 1.90
CA ASN A 114 -14.63 0.73 2.20
C ASN A 114 -13.16 1.00 1.88
N LEU A 115 -12.92 1.70 0.76
CA LEU A 115 -11.65 2.38 0.53
C LEU A 115 -11.65 3.66 1.36
N GLN A 116 -10.70 3.79 2.27
CA GLN A 116 -10.45 5.01 3.01
C GLN A 116 -9.15 5.63 2.52
N ILE A 117 -9.21 6.87 2.08
CA ILE A 117 -8.02 7.68 1.82
C ILE A 117 -7.76 8.49 3.08
N LEU A 118 -6.65 8.22 3.75
CA LEU A 118 -6.35 8.86 5.04
C LEU A 118 -5.52 10.10 4.76
N HIS A 119 -6.21 11.23 4.62
CA HIS A 119 -5.57 12.53 4.61
C HIS A 119 -5.64 13.10 6.03
N ARG A 120 -4.50 13.15 6.74
CA ARG A 120 -4.41 13.99 7.94
C ARG A 120 -4.30 15.43 7.45
N VAL A 121 -5.43 16.11 7.31
CA VAL A 121 -5.43 17.58 7.21
C VAL A 121 -4.85 18.06 8.53
N GLY A 122 -3.61 18.54 8.52
CA GLY A 122 -3.04 19.22 9.68
C GLY A 122 -4.01 20.33 10.08
N THR A 123 -4.53 20.26 11.30
CA THR A 123 -5.22 21.38 11.91
C THR A 123 -4.23 22.53 11.97
N PHE A 124 -4.56 23.65 11.33
CA PHE A 124 -3.86 24.91 11.58
C PHE A 124 -4.12 25.28 13.04
N ASP A 125 -3.06 25.37 13.82
CA ASP A 125 -3.12 26.05 15.12
C ASP A 125 -3.54 27.51 14.86
N VAL A 126 -4.58 27.95 15.56
CA VAL A 126 -5.07 29.33 15.62
C VAL A 126 -4.31 30.07 16.70
#